data_AF-A0A2N1DJU2-F1
#
_entry.id   AF-A0A2N1DJU2-F1
#
_cell.length_a   1.000
_cell.length_b   1.000
_cell.length_c   1.000
_cell.angle_alpha   90.00
_cell.angle_beta   90.00
_cell.angle_gamma   90.00
#
_symmetry.space_group_name_H-M   'P 1'
#
loop_
_entity.id
_entity.type
_entity.pdbx_description
1 polymer ?
#
loop_
_entity_poly.entity_id
_entity_poly.type
_entity_poly.pdbx_seq_one_letter_code
_entity_poly.pdbx_strand_id
1 'polypeptide(L)'
;MKIVLTGSTGFLGKALLTKLANEPVELIQLGRNKDNKNNPDYIYIKGFDSASQFNLAIYKCDIVIHCAARVHIMDDNSASPLKAFREVNTHGTLNLAQQAADAGVKRFIFISSIKVNGESTEPGAPFKPDTDFIPTDPYGLSKYEAEVGLRKIAENTGMEIVIIRPPLVYGPGVKANFAAMIKWVNKGIPLPLGGITENRRSLVSLDNLVDLIITCIDHPKAANQTFLVSDDDDISTSKLLVRMATALDVPNRMLPIPSSWLTFAAKLIGKPAVAQRLCGSLQVDISKTKELLNWKPPYSTVECLKKTADAFLDPSAQVSNNMNTFPIRTLDFLMAFFGLLVTFPILLIVTIIGYFDTGSPVFIQERVGKKKRPFNLIKFRTMPVDTKSVASHLASTASITKLGSFLRKSKLDELPQLINVLKGEMSFVGPRPNLFNQEELITERDSRGVYDVLPGITGLAQVNTIDMSTPKRLAETDQKMIQTISLKKYFQYIIKTATGSGLGDRVK
;
A
#
# COMPACT_ATOMS: atom_id res chain seq x y z
N MET A 1 -7.38 -3.02 33.09
CA MET A 1 -7.67 -1.83 32.26
C MET A 1 -8.03 -2.31 30.87
N LYS A 2 -9.13 -1.83 30.29
CA LYS A 2 -9.56 -2.19 28.94
C LYS A 2 -9.30 -1.06 27.96
N ILE A 3 -8.58 -1.35 26.89
CA ILE A 3 -8.18 -0.40 25.85
C ILE A 3 -8.82 -0.77 24.52
N VAL A 4 -9.43 0.21 23.88
CA VAL A 4 -9.92 0.10 22.51
C VAL A 4 -8.97 0.78 21.55
N LEU A 5 -8.40 0.03 20.61
CA LEU A 5 -7.50 0.53 19.58
C LEU A 5 -8.19 0.54 18.21
N THR A 6 -8.35 1.73 17.63
CA THR A 6 -8.77 1.86 16.22
C THR A 6 -7.58 1.93 15.28
N GLY A 7 -7.76 1.56 14.01
CA GLY A 7 -6.67 1.64 13.02
C GLY A 7 -5.56 0.62 13.27
N SER A 8 -5.89 -0.48 13.96
CA SER A 8 -4.97 -1.53 14.40
C SER A 8 -4.23 -2.24 13.25
N THR A 9 -4.79 -2.23 12.05
CA THR A 9 -4.17 -2.78 10.84
C THR A 9 -3.20 -1.79 10.14
N GLY A 10 -3.12 -0.55 10.62
CA GLY A 10 -2.28 0.52 10.07
C GLY A 10 -0.81 0.43 10.51
N PHE A 11 0.01 1.35 9.99
CA PHE A 11 1.45 1.42 10.31
C PHE A 11 1.70 1.62 11.81
N LEU A 12 1.07 2.65 12.41
CA LEU A 12 1.14 2.91 13.84
C LEU A 12 0.39 1.87 14.67
N GLY A 13 -0.84 1.54 14.25
CA GLY A 13 -1.70 0.62 14.99
C GLY A 13 -1.07 -0.76 15.20
N LYS A 14 -0.39 -1.32 14.19
CA LYS A 14 0.31 -2.61 14.32
C LYS A 14 1.43 -2.58 15.36
N ALA A 15 2.24 -1.52 15.36
CA ALA A 15 3.33 -1.39 16.32
C ALA A 15 2.80 -1.22 17.75
N LEU A 16 1.74 -0.43 17.91
CA LEU A 16 1.07 -0.25 19.19
C LEU A 16 0.43 -1.55 19.69
N LEU A 17 -0.23 -2.33 18.82
CA LEU A 17 -0.73 -3.68 19.16
C LEU A 17 0.39 -4.56 19.73
N THR A 18 1.53 -4.64 19.03
CA THR A 18 2.65 -5.48 19.46
C THR A 18 3.21 -5.05 20.81
N LYS A 19 3.25 -3.74 21.10
CA LYS A 19 3.72 -3.26 22.40
C LYS A 19 2.68 -3.48 23.51
N LEU A 20 1.43 -3.12 23.28
CA LEU A 20 0.34 -3.31 24.26
C LEU A 20 0.05 -4.78 24.57
N ALA A 21 0.33 -5.71 23.65
CA ALA A 21 0.20 -7.14 23.92
C ALA A 21 1.13 -7.65 25.03
N ASN A 22 2.19 -6.92 25.37
CA ASN A 22 3.07 -7.24 26.49
C ASN A 22 2.69 -6.52 27.80
N GLU A 23 1.66 -5.68 27.76
CA GLU A 23 1.15 -4.95 28.91
C GLU A 23 -0.03 -5.69 29.54
N PRO A 24 -0.29 -5.54 30.86
CA PRO A 24 -1.41 -6.17 31.56
C PRO A 24 -2.75 -5.47 31.26
N VAL A 25 -3.13 -5.38 29.99
CA VAL A 25 -4.34 -4.70 29.49
C VAL A 25 -5.21 -5.62 28.63
N GLU A 26 -6.53 -5.47 28.73
CA GLU A 26 -7.47 -6.09 27.79
C GLU A 26 -7.56 -5.22 26.54
N LEU A 27 -7.17 -5.74 25.37
CA LEU A 27 -7.02 -4.94 24.15
C LEU A 27 -8.06 -5.32 23.09
N ILE A 28 -9.02 -4.44 22.83
CA ILE A 28 -10.01 -4.61 21.77
C ILE A 28 -9.59 -3.81 20.52
N GLN A 29 -9.61 -4.45 19.37
CA GLN A 29 -9.24 -3.87 18.10
C GLN A 29 -10.50 -3.52 17.30
N LEU A 30 -10.63 -2.28 16.83
CA LEU A 30 -11.62 -1.95 15.80
C LEU A 30 -10.97 -1.80 14.44
N GLY A 31 -11.55 -2.46 13.44
CA GLY A 31 -11.19 -2.22 12.07
C GLY A 31 -12.27 -2.59 11.06
N ARG A 32 -11.97 -2.28 9.80
CA ARG A 32 -12.90 -2.39 8.67
C ARG A 32 -12.67 -3.62 7.81
N ASN A 33 -11.75 -4.52 8.19
CA ASN A 33 -11.50 -5.73 7.41
C ASN A 33 -12.30 -6.90 7.99
N LYS A 34 -13.12 -7.55 7.15
CA LYS A 34 -13.91 -8.72 7.56
C LYS A 34 -13.05 -9.95 7.81
N ASP A 35 -11.84 -10.01 7.26
CA ASP A 35 -10.98 -11.20 7.30
C ASP A 35 -10.34 -11.44 8.68
N ASN A 36 -10.36 -10.45 9.58
CA ASN A 36 -9.78 -10.56 10.92
C ASN A 36 -10.76 -11.12 11.98
N LYS A 37 -11.95 -11.61 11.57
CA LYS A 37 -13.00 -12.07 12.49
C LYS A 37 -12.63 -13.27 13.37
N ASN A 38 -11.57 -14.02 13.03
CA ASN A 38 -11.11 -15.14 13.85
C ASN A 38 -10.35 -14.70 15.11
N ASN A 39 -10.00 -13.41 15.22
CA ASN A 39 -9.46 -12.85 16.44
C ASN A 39 -10.63 -12.44 17.36
N PRO A 40 -10.82 -13.07 18.53
CA PRO A 40 -11.91 -12.74 19.45
C PRO A 40 -11.86 -11.28 19.93
N ASP A 41 -10.67 -10.68 19.92
CA ASP A 41 -10.43 -9.32 20.33
C ASP A 41 -10.59 -8.31 19.17
N TYR A 42 -11.04 -8.75 17.98
CA TYR A 42 -11.25 -7.90 16.82
C TYR A 42 -12.74 -7.67 16.52
N ILE A 43 -13.17 -6.42 16.58
CA ILE A 43 -14.53 -6.00 16.24
C ILE A 43 -14.52 -5.35 14.86
N TYR A 44 -15.21 -6.02 13.93
CA TYR A 44 -15.45 -5.48 12.60
C TYR A 44 -16.49 -4.36 12.64
N ILE A 45 -16.17 -3.24 12.01
CA ILE A 45 -17.11 -2.16 11.74
C ILE A 45 -17.18 -1.84 10.24
N LYS A 46 -18.37 -1.43 9.79
CA LYS A 46 -18.63 -1.15 8.37
C LYS A 46 -17.89 0.10 7.88
N GLY A 47 -17.79 1.11 8.73
CA GLY A 47 -17.19 2.42 8.43
C GLY A 47 -16.71 3.11 9.70
N PHE A 48 -15.92 4.16 9.52
CA PHE A 48 -15.62 5.16 10.56
C PHE A 48 -16.20 6.46 10.03
N ASP A 49 -17.50 6.65 10.19
CA ASP A 49 -18.27 7.78 9.68
C ASP A 49 -19.26 8.28 10.75
N SER A 50 -20.02 9.33 10.42
CA SER A 50 -20.94 9.94 11.38
C SER A 50 -22.08 9.01 11.81
N ALA A 51 -22.36 7.93 11.07
CA ALA A 51 -23.46 7.01 11.32
C ALA A 51 -22.99 5.69 11.99
N SER A 52 -21.67 5.46 12.05
CA SER A 52 -21.08 4.28 12.67
C SER A 52 -21.52 4.07 14.13
N GLN A 53 -21.76 2.82 14.49
CA GLN A 53 -22.11 2.40 15.85
C GLN A 53 -20.92 1.67 16.47
N PHE A 54 -20.52 2.09 17.68
CA PHE A 54 -19.34 1.58 18.37
C PHE A 54 -19.64 0.96 19.74
N ASN A 55 -20.92 0.97 20.15
CA ASN A 55 -21.42 0.51 21.44
C ASN A 55 -20.83 -0.84 21.92
N LEU A 56 -20.75 -1.85 21.04
CA LEU A 56 -20.19 -3.15 21.41
C LEU A 56 -18.70 -3.08 21.74
N ALA A 57 -17.96 -2.20 21.08
CA ALA A 57 -16.52 -2.12 21.24
C ALA A 57 -16.11 -1.29 22.47
N ILE A 58 -16.87 -0.24 22.77
CA ILE A 58 -16.60 0.67 23.89
C ILE A 58 -17.23 0.20 25.22
N TYR A 59 -17.96 -0.92 25.22
CA TYR A 59 -18.56 -1.46 26.44
C TYR A 59 -17.49 -1.81 27.49
N LYS A 60 -17.62 -1.18 28.68
CA LYS A 60 -16.66 -1.29 29.80
C LYS A 60 -15.21 -0.93 29.42
N CYS A 61 -15.04 -0.06 28.42
CA CYS A 61 -13.74 0.43 28.00
C CYS A 61 -13.25 1.53 28.96
N ASP A 62 -11.98 1.47 29.38
CA ASP A 62 -11.37 2.55 30.17
C ASP A 62 -10.78 3.63 29.26
N ILE A 63 -10.16 3.22 28.14
CA ILE A 63 -9.37 4.11 27.27
C ILE A 63 -9.57 3.78 25.79
N VAL A 64 -9.80 4.80 24.98
CA VAL A 64 -9.80 4.68 23.51
C VAL A 64 -8.52 5.29 22.94
N ILE A 65 -7.77 4.54 22.14
CA ILE A 65 -6.65 5.04 21.35
C ILE A 65 -7.06 5.10 19.88
N HIS A 66 -7.20 6.32 19.37
CA HIS A 66 -7.70 6.59 18.02
C HIS A 66 -6.57 6.85 17.01
N CYS A 67 -6.06 5.77 16.39
CA CYS A 67 -5.07 5.83 15.31
C CYS A 67 -5.70 5.78 13.90
N ALA A 68 -7.01 5.55 13.78
CA ALA A 68 -7.65 5.51 12.48
C ALA A 68 -7.69 6.90 11.83
N ALA A 69 -7.34 6.96 10.55
CA ALA A 69 -7.47 8.16 9.74
C ALA A 69 -7.57 7.77 8.28
N ARG A 70 -8.31 8.56 7.50
CA ARG A 70 -8.15 8.62 6.05
C ARG A 70 -6.94 9.50 5.76
N VAL A 71 -5.90 8.90 5.18
CA VAL A 71 -4.64 9.57 4.82
C VAL A 71 -4.37 9.32 3.34
N HIS A 72 -4.14 10.39 2.57
CA HIS A 72 -3.68 10.37 1.17
C HIS A 72 -4.32 9.31 0.24
N ILE A 73 -5.39 9.68 -0.45
CA ILE A 73 -5.80 9.02 -1.69
C ILE A 73 -5.33 9.92 -2.83
N MET A 74 -4.33 9.47 -3.61
CA MET A 74 -3.82 10.22 -4.77
C MET A 74 -4.75 10.12 -6.00
N ASP A 75 -5.72 9.19 -5.97
CA ASP A 75 -6.71 8.93 -7.03
C ASP A 75 -8.14 8.99 -6.46
N ASP A 76 -8.54 10.12 -5.88
CA ASP A 76 -9.93 10.28 -5.44
C ASP A 76 -10.74 10.88 -6.61
N ASN A 77 -11.43 10.03 -7.36
CA ASN A 77 -12.50 10.41 -8.31
C ASN A 77 -13.73 10.99 -7.58
N SER A 78 -13.61 11.36 -6.29
CA SER A 78 -14.70 11.95 -5.52
C SER A 78 -14.78 13.45 -5.76
N ALA A 79 -16.00 13.95 -5.99
CA ALA A 79 -16.28 15.34 -6.34
C ALA A 79 -15.90 16.37 -5.25
N SER A 80 -15.42 15.95 -4.05
CA SER A 80 -14.91 16.83 -3.00
C SER A 80 -14.02 16.08 -1.99
N PRO A 81 -12.68 16.15 -2.12
CA PRO A 81 -11.73 15.52 -1.19
C PRO A 81 -11.91 15.94 0.27
N LEU A 82 -12.26 17.21 0.52
CA LEU A 82 -12.48 17.73 1.89
C LEU A 82 -13.66 17.06 2.58
N LYS A 83 -14.79 16.86 1.89
CA LYS A 83 -15.97 16.19 2.45
C LYS A 83 -15.64 14.77 2.89
N ALA A 84 -14.89 14.05 2.06
CA ALA A 84 -14.46 12.69 2.36
C ALA A 84 -13.47 12.59 3.53
N PHE A 85 -12.59 13.58 3.71
CA PHE A 85 -11.74 13.69 4.89
C PHE A 85 -12.55 14.02 6.14
N ARG A 86 -13.45 15.01 6.10
CA ARG A 86 -14.30 15.40 7.23
C ARG A 86 -15.17 14.24 7.72
N GLU A 87 -15.79 13.50 6.81
CA GLU A 87 -16.65 12.37 7.16
C GLU A 87 -15.95 11.36 8.09
N VAL A 88 -14.70 11.03 7.78
CA VAL A 88 -13.93 10.03 8.54
C VAL A 88 -13.15 10.67 9.68
N ASN A 89 -12.32 11.66 9.37
CA ASN A 89 -11.34 12.20 10.32
C ASN A 89 -11.96 13.17 11.32
N THR A 90 -13.10 13.80 10.97
CA THR A 90 -13.80 14.75 11.83
C THR A 90 -15.04 14.08 12.41
N HIS A 91 -16.07 13.84 11.60
CA HIS A 91 -17.36 13.35 12.07
C HIS A 91 -17.26 11.94 12.66
N GLY A 92 -16.57 11.01 11.99
CA GLY A 92 -16.32 9.67 12.52
C GLY A 92 -15.54 9.67 13.86
N THR A 93 -14.52 10.52 13.98
CA THR A 93 -13.76 10.70 15.23
C THR A 93 -14.66 11.23 16.36
N LEU A 94 -15.42 12.30 16.10
CA LEU A 94 -16.29 12.92 17.10
C LEU A 94 -17.44 12.00 17.50
N ASN A 95 -18.01 11.26 16.56
CA ASN A 95 -19.03 10.26 16.82
C ASN A 95 -18.51 9.16 17.75
N LEU A 96 -17.31 8.61 17.48
CA LEU A 96 -16.69 7.63 18.36
C LEU A 96 -16.40 8.21 19.75
N ALA A 97 -15.87 9.43 19.83
CA ALA A 97 -15.55 10.07 21.10
C ALA A 97 -16.81 10.39 21.93
N GLN A 98 -17.90 10.84 21.29
CA GLN A 98 -19.16 11.08 21.99
C GLN A 98 -19.73 9.78 22.56
N GLN A 99 -19.81 8.72 21.75
CA GLN A 99 -20.26 7.41 22.23
C GLN A 99 -19.35 6.86 23.35
N ALA A 100 -18.03 7.09 23.27
CA ALA A 100 -17.08 6.71 24.32
C ALA A 100 -17.36 7.45 25.63
N ALA A 101 -17.58 8.77 25.57
CA ALA A 101 -17.95 9.56 26.74
C ALA A 101 -19.28 9.08 27.36
N ASP A 102 -20.30 8.85 26.52
CA ASP A 102 -21.61 8.35 26.95
C ASP A 102 -21.52 6.95 27.61
N ALA A 103 -20.53 6.14 27.21
CA ALA A 103 -20.24 4.83 27.78
C ALA A 103 -19.36 4.88 29.05
N GLY A 104 -18.93 6.07 29.49
CA GLY A 104 -18.10 6.26 30.68
C GLY A 104 -16.61 5.97 30.47
N VAL A 105 -16.12 6.02 29.23
CA VAL A 105 -14.67 5.96 28.94
C VAL A 105 -13.97 7.12 29.65
N LYS A 106 -12.85 6.84 30.31
CA LYS A 106 -12.12 7.85 31.11
C LYS A 106 -11.24 8.74 30.24
N ARG A 107 -10.57 8.15 29.25
CA ARG A 107 -9.57 8.85 28.42
C ARG A 107 -9.67 8.47 26.95
N PHE A 108 -9.54 9.47 26.09
CA PHE A 108 -9.48 9.32 24.64
C PHE A 108 -8.16 9.90 24.11
N ILE A 109 -7.28 9.04 23.63
CA ILE A 109 -5.99 9.43 23.04
C ILE A 109 -6.16 9.52 21.53
N PHE A 110 -6.09 10.74 20.99
CA PHE A 110 -6.24 11.03 19.58
C PHE A 110 -4.89 11.25 18.89
N ILE A 111 -4.60 10.44 17.87
CA ILE A 111 -3.44 10.67 17.00
C ILE A 111 -3.84 11.63 15.89
N SER A 112 -3.45 12.89 16.09
CA SER A 112 -3.62 13.98 15.15
C SER A 112 -2.44 14.03 14.16
N SER A 113 -2.04 15.21 13.70
CA SER A 113 -0.93 15.40 12.77
C SER A 113 -0.32 16.79 12.89
N ILE A 114 0.98 16.90 12.65
CA ILE A 114 1.64 18.22 12.56
C ILE A 114 1.07 19.12 11.46
N LYS A 115 0.31 18.57 10.51
CA LYS A 115 -0.44 19.34 9.50
C LYS A 115 -1.44 20.34 10.11
N VAL A 116 -1.84 20.11 11.36
CA VAL A 116 -2.65 21.07 12.12
C VAL A 116 -1.88 22.37 12.41
N ASN A 117 -0.55 22.30 12.56
CA ASN A 117 0.30 23.47 12.73
C ASN A 117 0.73 24.08 11.38
N GLY A 118 1.02 23.24 10.37
CA GLY A 118 1.36 23.71 9.03
C GLY A 118 2.24 22.73 8.24
N GLU A 119 2.76 23.19 7.09
CA GLU A 119 3.61 22.38 6.21
C GLU A 119 5.11 22.68 6.33
N SER A 120 5.50 23.84 6.88
CA SER A 120 6.88 24.26 7.03
C SER A 120 7.03 25.29 8.16
N THR A 121 8.24 25.38 8.71
CA THR A 121 8.62 26.37 9.72
C THR A 121 9.69 27.30 9.20
N GLU A 122 9.66 28.55 9.66
CA GLU A 122 10.76 29.49 9.48
C GLU A 122 11.95 29.12 10.39
N PRO A 123 13.19 29.45 10.01
CA PRO A 123 14.36 29.22 10.85
C PRO A 123 14.20 29.86 12.24
N GLY A 124 14.43 29.07 13.30
CA GLY A 124 14.32 29.53 14.68
C GLY A 124 12.90 29.64 15.23
N ALA A 125 11.87 29.29 14.44
CA ALA A 125 10.47 29.32 14.84
C ALA A 125 9.83 27.92 14.72
N PRO A 126 10.24 26.94 15.56
CA PRO A 126 9.62 25.62 15.57
C PRO A 126 8.14 25.71 15.97
N PHE A 127 7.33 24.79 15.47
CA PHE A 127 5.94 24.71 15.88
C PHE A 127 5.82 24.35 17.36
N LYS A 128 4.85 24.97 18.03
CA LYS A 128 4.45 24.66 19.40
C LYS A 128 3.08 23.99 19.42
N PRO A 129 2.69 23.30 20.50
CA PRO A 129 1.38 22.66 20.60
C PRO A 129 0.21 23.65 20.42
N ASP A 130 0.35 24.85 20.97
CA ASP A 130 -0.64 25.92 20.83
C ASP A 130 -0.55 26.55 19.43
N THR A 131 -1.70 26.86 18.85
CA THR A 131 -1.81 27.33 17.46
C THR A 131 -2.94 28.32 17.33
N ASP A 132 -2.64 29.51 16.81
CA ASP A 132 -3.62 30.53 16.40
C ASP A 132 -3.98 30.41 14.91
N PHE A 133 -3.52 29.34 14.27
CA PHE A 133 -3.67 29.09 12.84
C PHE A 133 -4.70 27.99 12.57
N ILE A 134 -5.52 28.20 11.54
CA ILE A 134 -6.45 27.20 11.00
C ILE A 134 -5.89 26.69 9.67
N PRO A 135 -5.62 25.38 9.55
CA PRO A 135 -5.10 24.79 8.32
C PRO A 135 -6.04 24.99 7.13
N THR A 136 -5.45 25.21 5.96
CA THR A 136 -6.19 25.31 4.69
C THR A 136 -6.15 24.02 3.88
N ASP A 137 -5.19 23.12 4.15
CA ASP A 137 -5.13 21.83 3.46
C ASP A 137 -6.25 20.91 3.96
N PRO A 138 -6.94 20.15 3.08
CA PRO A 138 -8.12 19.38 3.49
C PRO A 138 -7.88 18.36 4.60
N TYR A 139 -6.68 17.76 4.63
CA TYR A 139 -6.34 16.77 5.64
C TYR A 139 -6.05 17.44 7.00
N GLY A 140 -5.18 18.45 7.03
CA GLY A 140 -4.90 19.25 8.22
C GLY A 140 -6.15 19.90 8.79
N LEU A 141 -7.03 20.45 7.94
CA LEU A 141 -8.29 21.06 8.37
C LEU A 141 -9.21 20.02 9.02
N SER A 142 -9.36 18.82 8.43
CA SER A 142 -10.19 17.76 9.02
C SER A 142 -9.69 17.32 10.41
N LYS A 143 -8.36 17.29 10.61
CA LYS A 143 -7.75 16.96 11.90
C LYS A 143 -7.89 18.11 12.90
N TYR A 144 -7.73 19.36 12.48
CA TYR A 144 -7.96 20.54 13.31
C TYR A 144 -9.41 20.57 13.83
N GLU A 145 -10.40 20.40 12.94
CA GLU A 145 -11.82 20.37 13.31
C GLU A 145 -12.14 19.23 14.29
N ALA A 146 -11.51 18.07 14.12
CA ALA A 146 -11.62 16.96 15.06
C ALA A 146 -11.06 17.33 16.44
N GLU A 147 -9.88 17.95 16.50
CA GLU A 147 -9.31 18.40 17.77
C GLU A 147 -10.20 19.42 18.49
N VAL A 148 -10.77 20.39 17.76
CA VAL A 148 -11.69 21.39 18.33
C VAL A 148 -12.93 20.71 18.88
N GLY A 149 -13.54 19.79 18.14
CA GLY A 149 -14.72 19.07 18.62
C GLY A 149 -14.43 18.15 19.81
N LEU A 150 -13.27 17.48 19.83
CA LEU A 150 -12.85 16.63 20.95
C LEU A 150 -12.70 17.44 22.24
N ARG A 151 -12.10 18.64 22.19
CA ARG A 151 -12.00 19.53 23.35
C ARG A 151 -13.37 19.91 23.91
N LYS A 152 -14.34 20.22 23.03
CA LYS A 152 -15.73 20.48 23.45
C LYS A 152 -16.38 19.28 24.11
N ILE A 153 -16.14 18.07 23.61
CA ILE A 153 -16.64 16.84 24.26
C ILE A 153 -16.01 16.69 25.64
N ALA A 154 -14.71 16.96 25.80
CA ALA A 154 -14.02 16.93 27.08
C ALA A 154 -14.68 17.88 28.09
N GLU A 155 -14.91 19.14 27.69
CA GLU A 155 -15.55 20.17 28.51
C GLU A 155 -16.97 19.78 28.93
N ASN A 156 -17.73 19.17 28.03
CA ASN A 156 -19.14 18.83 28.26
C ASN A 156 -19.36 17.54 29.06
N THR A 157 -18.41 16.59 29.00
CA THR A 157 -18.60 15.22 29.53
C THR A 157 -17.64 14.86 30.66
N GLY A 158 -16.53 15.61 30.79
CA GLY A 158 -15.45 15.29 31.73
C GLY A 158 -14.51 14.17 31.26
N MET A 159 -14.75 13.54 30.09
CA MET A 159 -13.82 12.57 29.51
C MET A 159 -12.49 13.25 29.15
N GLU A 160 -11.36 12.69 29.59
CA GLU A 160 -10.04 13.24 29.32
C GLU A 160 -9.67 13.07 27.84
N ILE A 161 -9.18 14.13 27.21
CA ILE A 161 -8.69 14.08 25.83
C ILE A 161 -7.17 14.28 25.80
N VAL A 162 -6.44 13.39 25.15
CA VAL A 162 -5.01 13.57 24.87
C VAL A 162 -4.81 13.66 23.38
N ILE A 163 -4.19 14.74 22.88
CA ILE A 163 -3.93 14.93 21.46
C ILE A 163 -2.42 14.84 21.21
N ILE A 164 -2.01 13.97 20.30
CA ILE A 164 -0.60 13.85 19.88
C ILE A 164 -0.49 14.22 18.41
N ARG A 165 0.37 15.19 18.09
CA ARG A 165 0.63 15.64 16.71
C ARG A 165 2.01 15.18 16.26
N PRO A 166 2.13 13.97 15.67
CA PRO A 166 3.39 13.52 15.12
C PRO A 166 3.75 14.27 13.82
N PRO A 167 5.06 14.53 13.58
CA PRO A 167 5.59 14.88 12.28
C PRO A 167 5.69 13.62 11.41
N LEU A 168 6.62 13.59 10.45
CA LEU A 168 6.82 12.41 9.61
C LEU A 168 7.30 11.23 10.48
N VAL A 169 6.47 10.19 10.57
CA VAL A 169 6.77 8.95 11.29
C VAL A 169 7.55 8.00 10.40
N TYR A 170 8.67 7.46 10.88
CA TYR A 170 9.46 6.44 10.18
C TYR A 170 9.71 5.21 11.06
N GLY A 171 10.02 4.07 10.46
CA GLY A 171 10.17 2.81 11.18
C GLY A 171 10.04 1.58 10.27
N PRO A 172 10.19 0.37 10.82
CA PRO A 172 9.96 -0.88 10.10
C PRO A 172 8.61 -0.92 9.37
N GLY A 173 8.61 -1.09 8.04
CA GLY A 173 7.40 -1.12 7.22
C GLY A 173 6.84 0.26 6.84
N VAL A 174 7.62 1.34 6.99
CA VAL A 174 7.27 2.68 6.53
C VAL A 174 6.90 2.69 5.04
N LYS A 175 5.96 3.56 4.66
CA LYS A 175 5.41 3.66 3.30
C LYS A 175 5.67 5.04 2.67
N ALA A 176 5.16 5.25 1.46
CA ALA A 176 5.18 6.53 0.74
C ALA A 176 6.58 7.14 0.60
N ASN A 177 6.74 8.43 0.89
CA ASN A 177 7.93 9.21 0.57
C ASN A 177 9.21 8.71 1.28
N PHE A 178 9.11 8.31 2.55
CA PHE A 178 10.27 7.80 3.28
C PHE A 178 10.71 6.44 2.72
N ALA A 179 9.76 5.55 2.38
CA ALA A 179 10.07 4.28 1.71
C ALA A 179 10.71 4.50 0.33
N ALA A 180 10.25 5.50 -0.43
CA ALA A 180 10.88 5.89 -1.69
C ALA A 180 12.31 6.34 -1.44
N MET A 181 12.56 7.22 -0.47
CA MET A 181 13.89 7.68 -0.09
C MET A 181 14.84 6.52 0.22
N ILE A 182 14.43 5.57 1.08
CA ILE A 182 15.23 4.37 1.40
C ILE A 182 15.57 3.59 0.12
N LYS A 183 14.60 3.36 -0.77
CA LYS A 183 14.83 2.65 -2.05
C LYS A 183 15.85 3.36 -2.94
N TRP A 184 15.80 4.68 -3.04
CA TRP A 184 16.75 5.45 -3.85
C TRP A 184 18.17 5.41 -3.28
N VAL A 185 18.29 5.57 -1.95
CA VAL A 185 19.58 5.45 -1.26
C VAL A 185 20.15 4.05 -1.42
N ASN A 186 19.36 3.01 -1.17
CA ASN A 186 19.79 1.60 -1.30
C ASN A 186 20.24 1.23 -2.72
N LYS A 187 19.63 1.84 -3.75
CA LYS A 187 20.04 1.63 -5.14
C LYS A 187 21.39 2.28 -5.49
N GLY A 188 21.95 3.12 -4.61
CA GLY A 188 23.21 3.83 -4.87
C GLY A 188 23.12 4.80 -6.05
N ILE A 189 21.93 5.35 -6.31
CA ILE A 189 21.72 6.34 -7.37
C ILE A 189 22.18 7.70 -6.86
N PRO A 190 22.97 8.47 -7.64
CA PRO A 190 23.38 9.80 -7.21
C PRO A 190 22.19 10.73 -6.97
N LEU A 191 22.05 11.24 -5.74
CA LEU A 191 20.93 12.10 -5.34
C LEU A 191 21.34 13.57 -5.30
N PRO A 192 20.60 14.49 -5.95
CA PRO A 192 20.93 15.92 -6.02
C PRO A 192 20.55 16.67 -4.73
N LEU A 193 20.74 16.05 -3.56
CA LEU A 193 20.24 16.58 -2.29
C LEU A 193 21.37 16.86 -1.29
N GLY A 194 22.63 16.70 -1.69
CA GLY A 194 23.79 16.86 -0.79
C GLY A 194 24.02 18.29 -0.31
N GLY A 195 23.55 19.31 -1.06
CA GLY A 195 23.68 20.72 -0.70
C GLY A 195 22.55 21.26 0.20
N ILE A 196 21.64 20.40 0.68
CA ILE A 196 20.55 20.80 1.59
C ILE A 196 20.99 20.58 3.04
N THR A 197 21.95 21.40 3.49
CA THR A 197 22.58 21.29 4.82
C THR A 197 21.92 22.16 5.88
N GLU A 198 21.27 23.25 5.47
CA GLU A 198 20.76 24.28 6.38
C GLU A 198 19.35 24.01 6.91
N ASN A 199 18.54 23.25 6.17
CA ASN A 199 17.19 22.94 6.65
C ASN A 199 17.23 22.06 7.90
N ARG A 200 16.16 22.12 8.68
CA ARG A 200 16.01 21.34 9.91
C ARG A 200 14.65 20.68 9.90
N ARG A 201 14.63 19.37 10.11
CA ARG A 201 13.43 18.56 10.05
C ARG A 201 13.35 17.67 11.28
N SER A 202 12.28 17.85 12.05
CA SER A 202 11.93 16.92 13.12
C SER A 202 11.24 15.70 12.51
N LEU A 203 11.73 14.53 12.88
CA LEU A 203 11.14 13.24 12.58
C LEU A 203 10.78 12.55 13.89
N VAL A 204 9.93 11.54 13.82
CA VAL A 204 9.67 10.67 14.96
C VAL A 204 9.75 9.22 14.51
N SER A 205 10.50 8.41 15.26
CA SER A 205 10.52 6.98 15.05
C SER A 205 9.20 6.37 15.51
N LEU A 206 8.81 5.26 14.89
CA LEU A 206 7.62 4.50 15.24
C LEU A 206 7.69 4.03 16.70
N ASP A 207 8.88 3.66 17.17
CA ASP A 207 9.10 3.20 18.53
C ASP A 207 8.93 4.34 19.55
N ASN A 208 9.53 5.52 19.30
CA ASN A 208 9.39 6.68 20.18
C ASN A 208 7.93 7.21 20.20
N LEU A 209 7.25 7.18 19.07
CA LEU A 209 5.82 7.55 19.02
C LEU A 209 4.96 6.58 19.83
N VAL A 210 5.19 5.26 19.69
CA VAL A 210 4.47 4.25 20.46
C VAL A 210 4.75 4.41 21.96
N ASP A 211 5.99 4.66 22.34
CA ASP A 211 6.39 4.88 23.73
C ASP A 211 5.70 6.11 24.35
N LEU A 212 5.61 7.23 23.62
CA LEU A 212 4.85 8.39 24.08
C LEU A 212 3.36 8.09 24.22
N ILE A 213 2.77 7.33 23.29
CA ILE A 213 1.35 6.95 23.38
C ILE A 213 1.12 6.11 24.63
N ILE A 214 2.00 5.14 24.92
CA ILE A 214 1.93 4.31 26.12
C ILE A 214 2.09 5.14 27.38
N THR A 215 3.06 6.06 27.40
CA THR A 215 3.23 7.03 28.50
C THR A 215 1.94 7.82 28.75
N CYS A 216 1.22 8.22 27.70
CA CYS A 216 -0.03 8.96 27.82
C CYS A 216 -1.22 8.13 28.34
N ILE A 217 -1.12 6.80 28.46
CA ILE A 217 -2.24 5.92 28.89
C ILE A 217 -2.65 6.24 30.31
N ASP A 218 -1.71 6.34 31.24
CA ASP A 218 -1.96 6.51 32.66
C ASP A 218 -1.30 7.76 33.27
N HIS A 219 -0.45 8.48 32.52
CA HIS A 219 0.20 9.68 33.04
C HIS A 219 -0.84 10.75 33.43
N PRO A 220 -0.86 11.23 34.69
CA PRO A 220 -1.93 12.11 35.19
C PRO A 220 -1.92 13.48 34.53
N LYS A 221 -0.74 14.04 34.24
CA LYS A 221 -0.64 15.34 33.58
C LYS A 221 -0.98 15.30 32.09
N ALA A 222 -1.12 14.13 31.47
CA ALA A 222 -1.46 14.04 30.04
C ALA A 222 -2.90 14.49 29.75
N ALA A 223 -3.79 14.44 30.74
CA ALA A 223 -5.19 14.77 30.61
C ALA A 223 -5.40 16.18 30.03
N ASN A 224 -6.24 16.26 28.99
CA ASN A 224 -6.63 17.50 28.32
C ASN A 224 -5.47 18.29 27.70
N GLN A 225 -4.36 17.61 27.38
CA GLN A 225 -3.18 18.23 26.76
C GLN A 225 -3.06 17.90 25.27
N THR A 226 -2.39 18.82 24.56
CA THR A 226 -1.87 18.59 23.20
C THR A 226 -0.35 18.53 23.26
N PHE A 227 0.23 17.48 22.66
CA PHE A 227 1.66 17.21 22.62
C PHE A 227 2.16 17.17 21.18
N LEU A 228 3.31 17.81 20.94
CA LEU A 228 4.15 17.51 19.79
C LEU A 228 5.15 16.43 20.17
N VAL A 229 5.64 15.69 19.18
CA VAL A 229 6.57 14.58 19.41
C VAL A 229 7.61 14.53 18.31
N SER A 230 8.85 14.22 18.65
CA SER A 230 9.97 14.01 17.73
C SER A 230 11.02 13.14 18.41
N ASP A 231 12.04 12.73 17.67
CA ASP A 231 13.22 12.06 18.22
C ASP A 231 14.20 13.02 18.92
N ASP A 232 13.80 14.28 19.14
CA ASP A 232 14.63 15.36 19.74
C ASP A 232 15.97 15.60 18.99
N ASP A 233 15.97 15.31 17.68
CA ASP A 233 17.16 15.38 16.81
C ASP A 233 16.78 15.96 15.45
N ASP A 234 16.80 17.28 15.39
CA ASP A 234 16.49 18.04 14.17
C ASP A 234 17.64 17.96 13.17
N ILE A 235 17.39 17.23 12.08
CA ILE A 235 18.42 16.96 11.06
C ILE A 235 18.08 17.60 9.72
N SER A 236 19.12 17.93 8.97
CA SER A 236 18.97 18.36 7.58
C SER A 236 18.64 17.19 6.66
N THR A 237 18.08 17.50 5.49
CA THR A 237 17.78 16.50 4.46
C THR A 237 19.05 15.77 4.02
N SER A 238 20.17 16.50 3.83
CA SER A 238 21.47 15.87 3.55
C SER A 238 21.88 14.91 4.66
N LYS A 239 21.80 15.33 5.93
CA LYS A 239 22.25 14.51 7.07
C LYS A 239 21.39 13.26 7.25
N LEU A 240 20.08 13.36 7.06
CA LEU A 240 19.17 12.21 7.05
C LEU A 240 19.58 11.18 5.99
N LEU A 241 19.87 11.63 4.77
CA LEU A 241 20.30 10.75 3.68
C LEU A 241 21.65 10.08 3.97
N VAL A 242 22.62 10.81 4.54
CA VAL A 242 23.89 10.22 5.01
C VAL A 242 23.61 9.11 6.02
N ARG A 243 22.86 9.41 7.08
CA ARG A 243 22.59 8.44 8.16
C ARG A 243 21.83 7.23 7.64
N MET A 244 20.92 7.42 6.67
CA MET A 244 20.23 6.32 6.01
C MET A 244 21.17 5.47 5.16
N ALA A 245 22.09 6.07 4.41
CA ALA A 245 23.11 5.34 3.64
C ALA A 245 24.00 4.50 4.57
N THR A 246 24.41 5.07 5.72
CA THR A 246 25.14 4.34 6.77
C THR A 246 24.31 3.19 7.35
N ALA A 247 23.03 3.42 7.65
CA ALA A 247 22.14 2.38 8.20
C ALA A 247 21.94 1.19 7.24
N LEU A 248 21.89 1.48 5.94
CA LEU A 248 21.77 0.51 4.85
C LEU A 248 23.10 -0.15 4.45
N ASP A 249 24.22 0.30 5.00
CA ASP A 249 25.57 -0.13 4.62
C ASP A 249 25.87 0.04 3.11
N VAL A 250 25.49 1.20 2.56
CA VAL A 250 25.72 1.55 1.14
C VAL A 250 26.53 2.84 0.99
N PRO A 251 27.30 3.00 -0.10
CA PRO A 251 28.06 4.22 -0.35
C PRO A 251 27.17 5.45 -0.45
N ASN A 252 27.54 6.53 0.23
CA ASN A 252 26.89 7.82 0.08
C ASN A 252 27.27 8.46 -1.27
N ARG A 253 26.30 8.57 -2.18
CA ARG A 253 26.46 9.17 -3.52
C ARG A 253 25.65 10.46 -3.68
N MET A 254 25.68 11.36 -2.70
CA MET A 254 24.99 12.64 -2.84
C MET A 254 25.78 13.66 -3.65
N LEU A 255 25.10 14.35 -4.57
CA LEU A 255 25.62 15.50 -5.28
C LEU A 255 25.31 16.78 -4.48
N PRO A 256 26.30 17.66 -4.25
CA PRO A 256 26.14 18.87 -3.44
C PRO A 256 25.42 19.99 -4.21
N ILE A 257 24.19 19.75 -4.66
CA ILE A 257 23.40 20.76 -5.38
C ILE A 257 22.72 21.70 -4.38
N PRO A 258 22.88 23.04 -4.52
CA PRO A 258 22.22 24.02 -3.66
C PRO A 258 20.70 23.93 -3.69
N SER A 259 20.05 24.17 -2.54
CA SER A 259 18.58 24.17 -2.42
C SER A 259 17.89 25.18 -3.35
N SER A 260 18.54 26.32 -3.64
CA SER A 260 18.04 27.35 -4.54
C SER A 260 17.89 26.84 -5.98
N TRP A 261 18.85 26.04 -6.47
CA TRP A 261 18.82 25.45 -7.81
C TRP A 261 17.69 24.42 -7.93
N LEU A 262 17.53 23.58 -6.91
CA LEU A 262 16.45 22.59 -6.86
C LEU A 262 15.08 23.26 -6.84
N THR A 263 14.94 24.33 -6.06
CA THR A 263 13.69 25.08 -5.94
C THR A 263 13.35 25.78 -7.26
N PHE A 264 14.35 26.35 -7.94
CA PHE A 264 14.19 26.96 -9.25
C PHE A 264 13.76 25.92 -10.30
N ALA A 265 14.44 24.78 -10.39
CA ALA A 265 14.09 23.70 -11.31
C ALA A 265 12.67 23.15 -11.05
N ALA A 266 12.30 22.98 -9.78
CA ALA A 266 10.96 22.52 -9.41
C ALA A 266 9.86 23.53 -9.78
N LYS A 267 10.12 24.83 -9.71
CA LYS A 267 9.20 25.87 -10.19
C LYS A 267 8.99 25.76 -11.71
N LEU A 268 10.06 25.58 -12.49
CA LEU A 268 9.96 25.41 -13.95
C LEU A 268 9.14 24.19 -14.37
N ILE A 269 9.22 23.09 -13.61
CA ILE A 269 8.50 21.85 -13.88
C ILE A 269 7.07 21.87 -13.27
N GLY A 270 6.65 23.00 -12.68
CA GLY A 270 5.32 23.15 -12.07
C GLY A 270 5.11 22.32 -10.79
N LYS A 271 6.19 21.99 -10.06
CA LYS A 271 6.16 21.19 -8.81
C LYS A 271 6.81 21.89 -7.61
N PRO A 272 6.48 23.16 -7.30
CA PRO A 272 7.12 23.90 -6.21
C PRO A 272 6.90 23.27 -4.83
N ALA A 273 5.73 22.64 -4.59
CA ALA A 273 5.42 21.99 -3.31
C ALA A 273 6.37 20.80 -2.98
N VAL A 274 6.92 20.13 -3.99
CA VAL A 274 7.89 19.04 -3.79
C VAL A 274 9.22 19.60 -3.30
N ALA A 275 9.68 20.71 -3.89
CA ALA A 275 10.89 21.38 -3.44
C ALA A 275 10.75 21.89 -2.01
N GLN A 276 9.62 22.51 -1.65
CA GLN A 276 9.38 22.96 -0.27
C GLN A 276 9.45 21.80 0.73
N ARG A 277 8.87 20.64 0.40
CA ARG A 277 8.91 19.47 1.29
C ARG A 277 10.30 18.85 1.44
N LEU A 278 11.18 18.99 0.45
CA LEU A 278 12.53 18.43 0.48
C LEU A 278 13.57 19.41 1.03
N CYS A 279 13.47 20.69 0.65
CA CYS A 279 14.44 21.74 0.95
C CYS A 279 14.04 22.60 2.15
N GLY A 280 12.74 22.64 2.49
CA GLY A 280 12.24 23.42 3.62
C GLY A 280 12.44 22.74 4.96
N SER A 281 12.33 23.54 6.02
CA SER A 281 12.34 23.11 7.41
C SER A 281 10.93 22.78 7.89
N LEU A 282 10.84 21.85 8.84
CA LEU A 282 9.66 21.57 9.63
C LEU A 282 10.15 21.10 10.99
N GLN A 283 10.20 22.01 11.94
CA GLN A 283 10.68 21.76 13.29
C GLN A 283 9.52 21.77 14.28
N VAL A 284 9.60 20.92 15.30
CA VAL A 284 8.62 20.87 16.39
C VAL A 284 9.31 21.02 17.72
N ASP A 285 8.76 21.89 18.58
CA ASP A 285 9.21 22.06 19.95
C ASP A 285 8.49 21.05 20.85
N ILE A 286 9.26 20.12 21.39
CA ILE A 286 8.74 19.07 22.30
C ILE A 286 9.02 19.37 23.78
N SER A 287 9.47 20.58 24.13
CA SER A 287 9.83 20.94 25.52
C SER A 287 8.66 20.73 26.49
N LYS A 288 7.44 21.13 26.09
CA LYS A 288 6.21 20.85 26.85
C LYS A 288 6.03 19.36 27.11
N THR A 289 6.19 18.51 26.09
CA THR A 289 6.07 17.05 26.21
C THR A 289 7.09 16.51 27.20
N LYS A 290 8.34 16.99 27.11
CA LYS A 290 9.43 16.54 28.00
C LYS A 290 9.20 16.94 29.45
N GLU A 291 8.90 18.20 29.70
CA GLU A 291 8.74 18.75 31.05
C GLU A 291 7.49 18.22 31.75
N LEU A 292 6.37 18.15 31.04
CA LEU A 292 5.08 17.84 31.64
C LEU A 292 4.89 16.33 31.85
N LEU A 293 5.43 15.50 30.96
CA LEU A 293 5.35 14.03 31.07
C LEU A 293 6.61 13.39 31.67
N ASN A 294 7.65 14.19 31.96
CA ASN A 294 9.00 13.67 32.27
C ASN A 294 9.47 12.64 31.22
N TRP A 295 9.10 12.87 29.97
CA TRP A 295 9.32 11.95 28.87
C TRP A 295 10.49 12.44 28.02
N LYS A 296 11.30 11.52 27.51
CA LYS A 296 12.28 11.80 26.45
C LYS A 296 12.27 10.62 25.48
N PRO A 297 12.57 10.83 24.20
CA PRO A 297 12.62 9.73 23.23
C PRO A 297 13.58 8.63 23.74
N PRO A 298 13.08 7.41 24.03
CA PRO A 298 13.94 6.36 24.59
C PRO A 298 14.96 5.82 23.59
N TYR A 299 14.66 5.92 22.30
CA TYR A 299 15.52 5.41 21.23
C TYR A 299 16.12 6.56 20.41
N SER A 300 17.39 6.42 20.07
CA SER A 300 18.09 7.42 19.25
C SER A 300 17.69 7.34 17.78
N THR A 301 17.76 8.46 17.06
CA THR A 301 17.51 8.50 15.62
C THR A 301 18.36 7.48 14.86
N VAL A 302 19.63 7.32 15.22
CA VAL A 302 20.57 6.38 14.57
C VAL A 302 20.11 4.93 14.72
N GLU A 303 19.75 4.54 15.95
CA GLU A 303 19.24 3.20 16.25
C GLU A 303 17.94 2.92 15.48
N CYS A 304 16.99 3.86 15.49
CA CYS A 304 15.72 3.70 14.79
C CYS A 304 15.89 3.66 13.26
N LEU A 305 16.82 4.43 12.68
CA LEU A 305 17.13 4.36 11.26
C LEU A 305 17.77 3.01 10.90
N LYS A 306 18.63 2.48 11.78
CA LYS A 306 19.21 1.14 11.60
C LYS A 306 18.14 0.05 11.62
N LYS A 307 17.27 0.05 12.63
CA LYS A 307 16.11 -0.87 12.70
C LYS A 307 15.20 -0.76 11.48
N THR A 308 14.99 0.44 10.96
CA THR A 308 14.23 0.69 9.74
C THR A 308 14.91 0.08 8.50
N ALA A 309 16.23 0.26 8.38
CA ALA A 309 17.02 -0.29 7.30
C ALA A 309 17.06 -1.82 7.34
N ASP A 310 17.26 -2.42 8.51
CA ASP A 310 17.29 -3.87 8.69
C ASP A 310 15.95 -4.50 8.28
N ALA A 311 14.82 -3.91 8.73
CA ALA A 311 13.49 -4.35 8.30
C ALA A 311 13.21 -4.14 6.81
N PHE A 312 13.85 -3.16 6.17
CA PHE A 312 13.75 -2.93 4.72
C PHE A 312 14.56 -3.96 3.92
N LEU A 313 15.72 -4.37 4.45
CA LEU A 313 16.60 -5.38 3.84
C LEU A 313 16.14 -6.82 4.09
N ASP A 314 15.34 -7.05 5.14
CA ASP A 314 14.80 -8.37 5.47
C ASP A 314 14.01 -8.98 4.29
N PRO A 315 14.48 -10.10 3.70
CA PRO A 315 13.82 -10.77 2.59
C PRO A 315 12.39 -11.22 2.91
N SER A 316 12.09 -11.55 4.17
CA SER A 316 10.76 -12.00 4.60
C SER A 316 9.72 -10.87 4.58
N ALA A 317 10.14 -9.63 4.87
CA ALA A 317 9.32 -8.43 4.79
C ALA A 317 9.08 -7.96 3.34
N GLN A 318 10.01 -8.26 2.43
CA GLN A 318 9.92 -7.91 1.01
C GLN A 318 8.92 -8.77 0.21
N VAL A 319 8.55 -9.96 0.69
CA VAL A 319 7.57 -10.85 0.03
C VAL A 319 6.19 -10.18 -0.12
N SER A 320 5.81 -9.25 0.77
CA SER A 320 4.51 -8.55 0.67
C SER A 320 4.51 -7.30 -0.22
N ASN A 321 5.69 -6.78 -0.62
CA ASN A 321 5.81 -5.46 -1.25
C ASN A 321 6.56 -5.44 -2.59
N ASN A 322 7.13 -6.56 -3.05
CA ASN A 322 7.98 -6.59 -4.26
C ASN A 322 7.24 -6.59 -5.61
N MET A 323 5.94 -6.32 -5.66
CA MET A 323 5.25 -6.07 -6.92
C MET A 323 5.27 -4.60 -7.40
N ASN A 324 5.85 -3.66 -6.63
CA ASN A 324 5.75 -2.22 -6.91
C ASN A 324 7.09 -1.48 -7.12
N THR A 325 8.06 -2.04 -7.85
CA THR A 325 9.33 -1.33 -8.15
C THR A 325 9.76 -1.31 -9.62
N PHE A 326 8.84 -1.57 -10.55
CA PHE A 326 8.95 -1.22 -11.97
C PHE A 326 7.54 -1.00 -12.55
N PRO A 327 7.27 -0.05 -13.46
CA PRO A 327 5.94 0.12 -14.02
C PRO A 327 5.70 -0.96 -15.10
N ILE A 328 5.63 -2.24 -14.68
CA ILE A 328 5.27 -3.38 -15.55
C ILE A 328 4.01 -3.04 -16.33
N ARG A 329 3.06 -2.35 -15.70
CA ARG A 329 1.83 -1.90 -16.37
C ARG A 329 2.08 -0.97 -17.56
N THR A 330 3.00 -0.01 -17.44
CA THR A 330 3.36 0.89 -18.55
C THR A 330 4.08 0.12 -19.65
N LEU A 331 5.00 -0.77 -19.28
CA LEU A 331 5.68 -1.64 -20.24
C LEU A 331 4.69 -2.55 -21.00
N ASP A 332 3.76 -3.17 -20.29
CA ASP A 332 2.69 -4.01 -20.85
C ASP A 332 1.82 -3.23 -21.82
N PHE A 333 1.40 -2.02 -21.44
CA PHE A 333 0.61 -1.18 -22.30
C PHE A 333 1.35 -0.84 -23.59
N LEU A 334 2.60 -0.39 -23.51
CA LEU A 334 3.41 -0.04 -24.68
C LEU A 334 3.66 -1.26 -25.57
N MET A 335 4.08 -2.38 -25.00
CA MET A 335 4.34 -3.61 -25.76
C MET A 335 3.07 -4.18 -26.40
N ALA A 336 1.92 -4.12 -25.72
CA ALA A 336 0.66 -4.58 -26.29
C ALA A 336 0.14 -3.63 -27.37
N PHE A 337 0.30 -2.31 -27.19
CA PHE A 337 -0.08 -1.31 -28.19
C PHE A 337 0.70 -1.47 -29.49
N PHE A 338 2.03 -1.44 -29.41
CA PHE A 338 2.89 -1.64 -30.57
C PHE A 338 2.80 -3.08 -31.11
N GLY A 339 2.65 -4.06 -30.22
CA GLY A 339 2.45 -5.46 -30.60
C GLY A 339 1.18 -5.66 -31.42
N LEU A 340 0.05 -5.04 -31.04
CA LEU A 340 -1.19 -5.06 -31.82
C LEU A 340 -1.04 -4.33 -33.14
N LEU A 341 -0.37 -3.17 -33.16
CA LEU A 341 -0.13 -2.43 -34.41
C LEU A 341 0.67 -3.27 -35.43
N VAL A 342 1.72 -3.95 -34.96
CA VAL A 342 2.58 -4.82 -35.80
C VAL A 342 1.85 -6.10 -36.21
N THR A 343 1.08 -6.72 -35.30
CA THR A 343 0.40 -7.99 -35.57
C THR A 343 -0.97 -7.81 -36.24
N PHE A 344 -1.48 -6.59 -36.38
CA PHE A 344 -2.80 -6.31 -36.94
C PHE A 344 -3.05 -6.96 -38.32
N PRO A 345 -2.13 -6.92 -39.30
CA PRO A 345 -2.34 -7.60 -40.58
C PRO A 345 -2.52 -9.12 -40.43
N ILE A 346 -1.76 -9.73 -39.52
CA ILE A 346 -1.84 -11.17 -39.23
C ILE A 346 -3.17 -11.48 -38.55
N LEU A 347 -3.58 -10.68 -37.55
CA LEU A 347 -4.87 -10.85 -36.86
C LEU A 347 -6.04 -10.75 -37.85
N LEU A 348 -5.99 -9.80 -38.78
CA LEU A 348 -7.02 -9.64 -39.81
C LEU A 348 -7.09 -10.86 -40.74
N ILE A 349 -5.94 -11.33 -41.25
CA ILE A 349 -5.88 -12.53 -42.10
C ILE A 349 -6.42 -13.75 -41.36
N VAL A 350 -5.97 -14.00 -40.13
CA VAL A 350 -6.44 -15.14 -39.32
C VAL A 350 -7.93 -15.03 -39.03
N THR A 351 -8.45 -13.82 -38.81
CA THR A 351 -9.90 -13.60 -38.63
C THR A 351 -10.68 -13.98 -39.87
N ILE A 352 -10.24 -13.55 -41.06
CA ILE A 352 -10.89 -13.87 -42.34
C ILE A 352 -10.86 -15.39 -42.59
N ILE A 353 -9.69 -16.02 -42.47
CA ILE A 353 -9.55 -17.47 -42.69
C ILE A 353 -10.37 -18.25 -41.64
N GLY A 354 -10.31 -17.85 -40.37
CA GLY A 354 -11.04 -18.50 -39.29
C GLY A 354 -12.57 -18.37 -39.41
N TYR A 355 -13.06 -17.32 -40.08
CA TYR A 355 -14.47 -17.17 -40.42
C TYR A 355 -14.92 -18.27 -41.40
N PHE A 356 -14.10 -18.60 -42.40
CA PHE A 356 -14.37 -19.72 -43.31
C PHE A 356 -14.14 -21.10 -42.68
N ASP A 357 -13.34 -21.21 -41.61
CA ASP A 357 -13.09 -22.47 -40.89
C ASP A 357 -14.19 -22.81 -39.87
N THR A 358 -14.67 -21.82 -39.10
CA THR A 358 -15.59 -22.07 -37.96
C THR A 358 -16.84 -21.19 -37.91
N GLY A 359 -16.99 -20.22 -38.82
CA GLY A 359 -18.05 -19.18 -38.77
C GLY A 359 -17.89 -18.15 -37.64
N SER A 360 -17.07 -18.44 -36.62
CA SER A 360 -16.81 -17.59 -35.46
C SER A 360 -15.31 -17.62 -35.11
N PRO A 361 -14.45 -16.86 -35.80
CA PRO A 361 -12.99 -16.92 -35.64
C PRO A 361 -12.51 -16.55 -34.24
N VAL A 362 -13.27 -15.73 -33.50
CA VAL A 362 -12.94 -15.31 -32.14
C VAL A 362 -13.67 -16.21 -31.14
N PHE A 363 -12.96 -16.60 -30.10
CA PHE A 363 -13.48 -17.30 -28.93
C PHE A 363 -13.25 -16.45 -27.69
N ILE A 364 -14.33 -16.19 -26.96
CA ILE A 364 -14.34 -15.41 -25.72
C ILE A 364 -14.78 -16.34 -24.59
N GLN A 365 -14.03 -16.36 -23.49
CA GLN A 365 -14.36 -17.19 -22.34
C GLN A 365 -14.07 -16.45 -21.03
N GLU A 366 -15.01 -16.55 -20.09
CA GLU A 366 -14.84 -16.00 -18.75
C GLU A 366 -13.79 -16.79 -17.96
N ARG A 367 -12.89 -16.05 -17.29
CA ARG A 367 -11.78 -16.60 -16.51
C ARG A 367 -11.64 -15.89 -15.17
N VAL A 368 -11.00 -16.57 -14.22
CA VAL A 368 -10.68 -16.01 -12.91
C VAL A 368 -9.51 -15.03 -13.06
N GLY A 369 -9.76 -13.74 -12.81
CA GLY A 369 -8.78 -12.66 -12.86
C GLY A 369 -8.26 -12.24 -11.49
N LYS A 370 -7.60 -11.08 -11.45
CA LYS A 370 -7.07 -10.47 -10.23
C LYS A 370 -8.19 -10.26 -9.19
N LYS A 371 -7.89 -10.56 -7.93
CA LYS A 371 -8.84 -10.56 -6.80
C LYS A 371 -10.08 -11.43 -7.07
N LYS A 372 -9.91 -12.51 -7.83
CA LYS A 372 -10.97 -13.45 -8.25
C LYS A 372 -12.10 -12.77 -9.04
N ARG A 373 -11.86 -11.59 -9.62
CA ARG A 373 -12.84 -10.91 -10.48
C ARG A 373 -12.88 -11.58 -11.85
N PRO A 374 -14.07 -11.88 -12.39
CA PRO A 374 -14.19 -12.45 -13.73
C PRO A 374 -13.71 -11.47 -14.80
N PHE A 375 -13.10 -11.98 -15.86
CA PHE A 375 -12.82 -11.23 -17.08
C PHE A 375 -12.94 -12.12 -18.32
N ASN A 376 -13.15 -11.50 -19.47
CA ASN A 376 -13.35 -12.18 -20.74
C ASN A 376 -12.01 -12.37 -21.47
N LEU A 377 -11.45 -13.57 -21.42
CA LEU A 377 -10.25 -13.94 -22.17
C LEU A 377 -10.56 -14.05 -23.67
N ILE A 378 -9.80 -13.35 -24.51
CA ILE A 378 -9.99 -13.32 -25.96
C ILE A 378 -8.91 -14.17 -26.62
N LYS A 379 -9.29 -15.10 -27.49
CA LYS A 379 -8.36 -15.89 -28.31
C LYS A 379 -8.97 -16.24 -29.67
N PHE A 380 -8.17 -16.71 -30.61
CA PHE A 380 -8.74 -17.34 -31.80
C PHE A 380 -9.33 -18.70 -31.46
N ARG A 381 -10.45 -18.99 -32.11
CA ARG A 381 -11.12 -20.26 -32.03
C ARG A 381 -10.28 -21.32 -32.72
N THR A 382 -10.08 -22.46 -32.05
CA THR A 382 -9.28 -23.58 -32.57
C THR A 382 -10.07 -24.90 -32.60
N MET A 383 -11.35 -24.85 -32.24
CA MET A 383 -12.28 -25.98 -32.16
C MET A 383 -13.68 -25.54 -32.66
N PRO A 384 -14.52 -26.45 -33.21
CA PRO A 384 -15.88 -26.14 -33.65
C PRO A 384 -16.75 -25.48 -32.56
N VAL A 385 -17.74 -24.68 -32.98
CA VAL A 385 -18.61 -23.90 -32.09
C VAL A 385 -19.37 -24.77 -31.08
N ASP A 386 -19.75 -25.99 -31.48
CA ASP A 386 -20.54 -26.91 -30.65
C ASP A 386 -19.73 -27.68 -29.59
N THR A 387 -18.42 -27.42 -29.50
CA THR A 387 -17.58 -28.06 -28.47
C THR A 387 -17.88 -27.45 -27.10
N LYS A 388 -18.31 -28.26 -26.13
CA LYS A 388 -18.52 -27.81 -24.73
C LYS A 388 -17.25 -27.16 -24.18
N SER A 389 -17.41 -26.05 -23.44
CA SER A 389 -16.32 -25.30 -22.80
C SER A 389 -15.79 -26.03 -21.55
N VAL A 390 -15.12 -27.17 -21.74
CA VAL A 390 -14.48 -27.95 -20.68
C VAL A 390 -12.97 -27.63 -20.59
N ALA A 391 -12.32 -27.99 -19.48
CA ALA A 391 -10.87 -27.83 -19.32
C ALA A 391 -10.11 -28.60 -20.42
N SER A 392 -8.98 -28.06 -20.90
CA SER A 392 -8.22 -28.63 -22.04
C SER A 392 -7.82 -30.11 -21.86
N HIS A 393 -7.63 -30.57 -20.61
CA HIS A 393 -7.27 -31.97 -20.30
C HIS A 393 -8.45 -32.95 -20.39
N LEU A 394 -9.67 -32.43 -20.51
CA LEU A 394 -10.92 -33.22 -20.60
C LEU A 394 -11.50 -33.22 -22.03
N ALA A 395 -10.95 -32.43 -22.95
CA ALA A 395 -11.40 -32.36 -24.33
C ALA A 395 -10.62 -33.34 -25.21
N SER A 396 -11.29 -34.27 -25.88
CA SER A 396 -10.66 -35.19 -26.83
C SER A 396 -9.99 -34.44 -27.99
N THR A 397 -8.77 -34.84 -28.37
CA THR A 397 -7.99 -34.32 -29.53
C THR A 397 -8.77 -34.31 -30.86
N ALA A 398 -9.85 -35.10 -30.96
CA ALA A 398 -10.70 -35.26 -32.14
C ALA A 398 -11.44 -33.98 -32.59
N SER A 399 -11.41 -32.89 -31.80
CA SER A 399 -12.25 -31.70 -32.03
C SER A 399 -11.46 -30.43 -32.41
N ILE A 400 -10.19 -30.53 -32.82
CA ILE A 400 -9.36 -29.37 -33.24
C ILE A 400 -9.37 -29.25 -34.77
N THR A 401 -9.60 -28.05 -35.30
CA THR A 401 -9.59 -27.82 -36.77
C THR A 401 -8.15 -27.80 -37.33
N LYS A 402 -7.99 -27.94 -38.65
CA LYS A 402 -6.65 -27.87 -39.29
C LYS A 402 -5.99 -26.51 -39.04
N LEU A 403 -6.74 -25.42 -39.22
CA LEU A 403 -6.30 -24.07 -38.87
C LEU A 403 -6.03 -23.97 -37.36
N GLY A 404 -6.92 -24.50 -36.52
CA GLY A 404 -6.75 -24.51 -35.06
C GLY A 404 -5.46 -25.17 -34.60
N SER A 405 -5.07 -26.29 -35.22
CA SER A 405 -3.80 -26.98 -34.95
C SER A 405 -2.59 -26.10 -35.31
N PHE A 406 -2.64 -25.43 -36.47
CA PHE A 406 -1.60 -24.47 -36.87
C PHE A 406 -1.51 -23.28 -35.90
N LEU A 407 -2.65 -22.69 -35.52
CA LEU A 407 -2.70 -21.55 -34.60
C LEU A 407 -2.12 -21.89 -33.22
N ARG A 408 -2.45 -23.07 -32.66
CA ARG A 408 -1.87 -23.54 -31.39
C ARG A 408 -0.37 -23.81 -31.48
N LYS A 409 0.09 -24.39 -32.61
CA LYS A 409 1.52 -24.68 -32.83
C LYS A 409 2.34 -23.42 -32.95
N SER A 410 1.78 -22.39 -33.59
CA SER A 410 2.42 -21.09 -33.80
C SER A 410 2.15 -20.07 -32.68
N LYS A 411 1.31 -20.41 -31.70
CA LYS A 411 0.83 -19.50 -30.62
C LYS A 411 0.07 -18.27 -31.12
N LEU A 412 -0.33 -18.28 -32.40
CA LEU A 412 -1.14 -17.20 -32.96
C LEU A 412 -2.52 -17.16 -32.33
N ASP A 413 -3.02 -18.28 -31.78
CA ASP A 413 -4.32 -18.33 -31.11
C ASP A 413 -4.40 -17.42 -29.87
N GLU A 414 -3.28 -17.19 -29.18
CA GLU A 414 -3.23 -16.37 -27.96
C GLU A 414 -2.94 -14.87 -28.24
N LEU A 415 -2.56 -14.48 -29.47
CA LEU A 415 -2.28 -13.08 -29.79
C LEU A 415 -3.44 -12.09 -29.52
N PRO A 416 -4.73 -12.46 -29.70
CA PRO A 416 -5.83 -11.57 -29.32
C PRO A 416 -5.84 -11.17 -27.84
N GLN A 417 -5.15 -11.90 -26.95
CA GLN A 417 -5.01 -11.55 -25.54
C GLN A 417 -4.23 -10.24 -25.31
N LEU A 418 -3.49 -9.74 -26.31
CA LEU A 418 -2.90 -8.40 -26.25
C LEU A 418 -3.96 -7.31 -26.01
N ILE A 419 -5.21 -7.53 -26.45
CA ILE A 419 -6.34 -6.65 -26.15
C ILE A 419 -6.66 -6.66 -24.65
N ASN A 420 -6.62 -7.83 -23.99
CA ASN A 420 -6.80 -7.94 -22.54
C ASN A 420 -5.65 -7.24 -21.78
N VAL A 421 -4.43 -7.32 -22.31
CA VAL A 421 -3.27 -6.59 -21.75
C VAL A 421 -3.46 -5.08 -21.89
N LEU A 422 -3.91 -4.58 -23.04
CA LEU A 422 -4.23 -3.15 -23.20
C LEU A 422 -5.30 -2.68 -22.22
N LYS A 423 -6.38 -3.45 -22.04
CA LYS A 423 -7.46 -3.15 -21.07
C LYS A 423 -7.01 -3.19 -19.62
N GLY A 424 -5.89 -3.84 -19.32
CA GLY A 424 -5.37 -3.99 -17.95
C GLY A 424 -6.01 -5.15 -17.19
N GLU A 425 -6.63 -6.08 -17.91
CA GLU A 425 -7.18 -7.33 -17.36
C GLU A 425 -6.09 -8.40 -17.24
N MET A 426 -5.05 -8.31 -18.07
CA MET A 426 -3.90 -9.23 -18.11
C MET A 426 -2.57 -8.46 -18.16
N SER A 427 -1.49 -9.20 -17.93
CA SER A 427 -0.09 -8.82 -18.17
C SER A 427 0.53 -9.77 -19.21
N PHE A 428 1.68 -9.43 -19.81
CA PHE A 428 2.39 -10.41 -20.64
C PHE A 428 2.88 -11.58 -19.79
N VAL A 429 3.41 -11.30 -18.59
CA VAL A 429 3.93 -12.31 -17.68
C VAL A 429 3.16 -12.33 -16.37
N GLY A 430 2.60 -13.49 -16.04
CA GLY A 430 1.80 -13.70 -14.86
C GLY A 430 1.24 -15.13 -14.80
N PRO A 431 0.52 -15.50 -13.72
CA PRO A 431 -0.12 -16.80 -13.62
C PRO A 431 -1.15 -16.96 -14.75
N ARG A 432 -1.14 -18.09 -15.45
CA ARG A 432 -2.12 -18.35 -16.52
C ARG A 432 -3.53 -18.44 -15.91
N PRO A 433 -4.54 -17.75 -16.47
CA PRO A 433 -5.86 -17.66 -15.84
C PRO A 433 -6.63 -18.99 -15.89
N ASN A 434 -7.15 -19.44 -14.74
CA ASN A 434 -7.94 -20.67 -14.61
C ASN A 434 -9.44 -20.44 -14.85
N LEU A 435 -10.17 -21.53 -15.02
CA LEU A 435 -11.63 -21.55 -15.08
C LEU A 435 -12.24 -21.55 -13.66
N PHE A 436 -13.50 -21.14 -13.57
CA PHE A 436 -14.27 -21.16 -12.32
C PHE A 436 -14.59 -22.57 -11.82
N ASN A 437 -14.62 -23.58 -12.70
CA ASN A 437 -14.86 -24.97 -12.32
C ASN A 437 -13.62 -25.72 -11.79
N GLN A 438 -12.52 -25.00 -11.53
CA GLN A 438 -11.27 -25.56 -11.00
C GLN A 438 -11.11 -25.23 -9.51
N GLU A 439 -12.02 -25.73 -8.68
CA GLU A 439 -12.14 -25.37 -7.26
C GLU A 439 -10.87 -25.64 -6.44
N GLU A 440 -10.22 -26.79 -6.66
CA GLU A 440 -8.97 -27.16 -5.99
C GLU A 440 -7.86 -26.14 -6.30
N LEU A 441 -7.68 -25.82 -7.59
CA LEU A 441 -6.69 -24.83 -8.01
C LEU A 441 -7.01 -23.43 -7.49
N ILE A 442 -8.29 -23.05 -7.45
CA ILE A 442 -8.71 -21.78 -6.87
C ILE A 442 -8.29 -21.70 -5.40
N THR A 443 -8.54 -22.76 -4.64
CA THR A 443 -8.20 -22.83 -3.22
C THR A 443 -6.69 -22.74 -2.99
N GLU A 444 -5.90 -23.51 -3.75
CA GLU A 444 -4.45 -23.53 -3.66
C GLU A 444 -3.80 -22.19 -4.06
N ARG A 445 -4.35 -21.51 -5.08
CA ARG A 445 -3.87 -20.18 -5.52
C ARG A 445 -4.23 -19.07 -4.55
N ASP A 446 -5.43 -19.12 -3.97
CA ASP A 446 -5.93 -18.10 -3.03
C ASP A 446 -5.11 -18.11 -1.73
N SER A 447 -4.85 -19.30 -1.17
CA SER A 447 -4.02 -19.45 0.04
C SER A 447 -2.57 -18.96 -0.14
N ARG A 448 -2.09 -18.87 -1.38
CA ARG A 448 -0.74 -18.42 -1.74
C ARG A 448 -0.67 -16.98 -2.26
N GLY A 449 -1.79 -16.27 -2.29
CA GLY A 449 -1.85 -14.88 -2.77
C GLY A 449 -1.67 -14.73 -4.28
N VAL A 450 -1.84 -15.80 -5.07
CA VAL A 450 -1.64 -15.76 -6.54
C VAL A 450 -2.62 -14.81 -7.21
N TYR A 451 -3.84 -14.65 -6.68
CA TYR A 451 -4.84 -13.73 -7.21
C TYR A 451 -4.59 -12.25 -6.87
N ASP A 452 -3.50 -11.91 -6.18
CA ASP A 452 -3.14 -10.52 -5.91
C ASP A 452 -2.47 -9.82 -7.12
N VAL A 453 -2.13 -10.60 -8.15
CA VAL A 453 -1.43 -10.17 -9.35
C VAL A 453 -2.33 -10.30 -10.58
N LEU A 454 -1.99 -9.61 -11.68
CA LEU A 454 -2.72 -9.77 -12.94
C LEU A 454 -2.37 -11.13 -13.56
N PRO A 455 -3.34 -11.85 -14.13
CA PRO A 455 -3.05 -13.05 -14.91
C PRO A 455 -2.16 -12.72 -16.11
N GLY A 456 -1.37 -13.70 -16.55
CA GLY A 456 -0.41 -13.56 -17.65
C GLY A 456 -0.82 -14.30 -18.92
N ILE A 457 -0.32 -13.82 -20.07
CA ILE A 457 -0.30 -14.61 -21.31
C ILE A 457 0.68 -15.78 -21.15
N THR A 458 1.85 -15.52 -20.55
CA THR A 458 2.85 -16.53 -20.20
C THR A 458 3.26 -16.43 -18.73
N GLY A 459 3.90 -17.47 -18.22
CA GLY A 459 4.45 -17.52 -16.87
C GLY A 459 5.43 -18.67 -16.67
N LEU A 460 6.07 -18.71 -15.49
CA LEU A 460 7.05 -19.73 -15.13
C LEU A 460 6.49 -21.14 -15.22
N ALA A 461 5.25 -21.35 -14.76
CA ALA A 461 4.59 -22.64 -14.83
C ALA A 461 4.44 -23.11 -16.29
N GLN A 462 3.97 -22.22 -17.16
CA GLN A 462 3.86 -22.48 -18.60
C GLN A 462 5.22 -22.84 -19.19
N VAL A 463 6.26 -22.03 -18.96
CA VAL A 463 7.64 -22.28 -19.44
C VAL A 463 8.20 -23.64 -18.98
N ASN A 464 7.86 -24.07 -17.77
CA ASN A 464 8.28 -25.36 -17.18
C ASN A 464 7.29 -26.50 -17.47
N THR A 465 6.33 -26.31 -18.39
CA THR A 465 5.34 -27.33 -18.77
C THR A 465 4.51 -27.88 -17.60
N ILE A 466 4.27 -27.06 -16.58
CA ILE A 466 3.40 -27.41 -15.44
C ILE A 466 1.97 -27.06 -15.81
N ASP A 467 1.11 -28.06 -15.71
CA ASP A 467 -0.29 -28.05 -16.12
C ASP A 467 -1.21 -27.86 -14.89
N MET A 468 -2.36 -27.24 -15.16
CA MET A 468 -3.58 -27.17 -14.35
C MET A 468 -4.06 -28.52 -13.76
N SER A 469 -3.68 -29.68 -14.31
CA SER A 469 -3.93 -31.01 -13.72
C SER A 469 -3.13 -31.31 -12.46
N THR A 470 -2.16 -30.44 -12.11
CA THR A 470 -1.41 -30.52 -10.85
C THR A 470 -1.59 -29.26 -10.00
N PRO A 471 -2.78 -29.02 -9.42
CA PRO A 471 -3.17 -27.73 -8.85
C PRO A 471 -2.20 -27.14 -7.82
N LYS A 472 -1.77 -27.98 -6.87
CA LYS A 472 -0.82 -27.60 -5.83
C LYS A 472 0.54 -27.17 -6.40
N ARG A 473 1.13 -28.00 -7.27
CA ARG A 473 2.45 -27.72 -7.89
C ARG A 473 2.40 -26.48 -8.78
N LEU A 474 1.29 -26.29 -9.49
CA LEU A 474 1.04 -25.09 -10.29
C LEU A 474 0.99 -23.85 -9.40
N ALA A 475 0.19 -23.86 -8.33
CA ALA A 475 0.07 -22.74 -7.40
C ALA A 475 1.38 -22.39 -6.69
N GLU A 476 2.18 -23.39 -6.30
CA GLU A 476 3.53 -23.20 -5.74
C GLU A 476 4.49 -22.55 -6.75
N THR A 477 4.40 -22.95 -8.02
CA THR A 477 5.24 -22.40 -9.09
C THR A 477 4.85 -20.97 -9.43
N ASP A 478 3.54 -20.68 -9.47
CA ASP A 478 3.02 -19.33 -9.66
C ASP A 478 3.45 -18.41 -8.52
N GLN A 479 3.35 -18.87 -7.27
CA GLN A 479 3.85 -18.14 -6.10
C GLN A 479 5.35 -17.85 -6.21
N LYS A 480 6.16 -18.86 -6.55
CA LYS A 480 7.61 -18.70 -6.74
C LYS A 480 7.94 -17.70 -7.84
N MET A 481 7.18 -17.70 -8.93
CA MET A 481 7.33 -16.70 -9.98
C MET A 481 7.05 -15.30 -9.44
N ILE A 482 5.91 -15.10 -8.78
CA ILE A 482 5.49 -13.82 -8.22
C ILE A 482 6.55 -13.28 -7.25
N GLN A 483 7.07 -14.13 -6.37
CA GLN A 483 8.07 -13.75 -5.37
C GLN A 483 9.42 -13.37 -5.98
N THR A 484 9.77 -13.96 -7.12
CA THR A 484 11.12 -13.85 -7.68
C THR A 484 11.18 -13.09 -9.01
N ILE A 485 10.05 -12.52 -9.46
CA ILE A 485 9.95 -11.81 -10.73
C ILE A 485 10.85 -10.57 -10.74
N SER A 486 11.54 -10.36 -11.85
CA SER A 486 12.37 -9.18 -12.11
C SER A 486 12.27 -8.84 -13.59
N LEU A 487 12.68 -7.64 -14.01
CA LEU A 487 12.62 -7.25 -15.42
C LEU A 487 13.39 -8.22 -16.34
N LYS A 488 14.54 -8.72 -15.89
CA LYS A 488 15.30 -9.75 -16.61
C LYS A 488 14.49 -11.03 -16.79
N LYS A 489 13.87 -11.54 -15.71
CA LYS A 489 13.03 -12.74 -15.77
C LYS A 489 11.77 -12.54 -16.58
N TYR A 490 11.19 -11.33 -16.54
CA TYR A 490 10.03 -10.93 -17.33
C TYR A 490 10.29 -11.16 -18.83
N PHE A 491 11.34 -10.53 -19.37
CA PHE A 491 11.73 -10.73 -20.76
C PHE A 491 12.20 -12.16 -21.03
N GLN A 492 12.89 -12.80 -20.08
CA GLN A 492 13.29 -14.20 -20.23
C GLN A 492 12.09 -15.13 -20.43
N TYR A 493 10.98 -14.93 -19.70
CA TYR A 493 9.78 -15.76 -19.87
C TYR A 493 9.07 -15.50 -21.20
N ILE A 494 9.01 -14.23 -21.64
CA ILE A 494 8.48 -13.88 -22.96
C ILE A 494 9.31 -14.57 -24.07
N ILE A 495 10.63 -14.41 -24.04
CA ILE A 495 11.53 -15.01 -25.04
C ILE A 495 11.42 -16.52 -25.03
N LYS A 496 11.49 -17.16 -23.86
CA LYS A 496 11.35 -18.62 -23.74
C LYS A 496 10.05 -19.12 -24.35
N THR A 497 8.95 -18.39 -24.14
CA THR A 497 7.65 -18.76 -24.71
C THR A 497 7.63 -18.58 -26.22
N ALA A 498 8.15 -17.46 -26.73
CA ALA A 498 8.24 -17.17 -28.16
C ALA A 498 9.15 -18.17 -28.91
N THR A 499 10.21 -18.68 -28.26
CA THR A 499 11.12 -19.67 -28.84
C THR A 499 10.68 -21.12 -28.62
N GLY A 500 9.48 -21.35 -28.08
CA GLY A 500 8.84 -22.67 -28.04
C GLY A 500 8.90 -23.43 -26.70
N SER A 501 9.38 -22.80 -25.62
CA SER A 501 9.23 -23.38 -24.27
C SER A 501 7.78 -23.30 -23.81
N GLY A 502 7.31 -24.32 -23.10
CA GLY A 502 5.97 -24.32 -22.51
C GLY A 502 4.83 -24.81 -23.42
N LEU A 503 5.11 -25.86 -24.19
CA LEU A 503 4.12 -26.66 -24.93
C LEU A 503 3.21 -27.51 -24.00
N GLY A 504 3.10 -27.16 -22.70
CA GLY A 504 2.51 -28.00 -21.64
C GLY A 504 1.01 -28.25 -21.74
N ASP A 505 0.24 -27.36 -22.37
CA ASP A 505 -1.21 -27.54 -22.61
C ASP A 505 -1.48 -28.44 -23.86
N ARG A 506 -0.64 -29.44 -24.12
CA ARG A 506 -0.98 -30.46 -25.12
C ARG A 506 -2.01 -31.39 -24.51
N VAL A 507 -3.17 -31.45 -25.16
CA VAL A 507 -3.99 -32.65 -25.14
C VAL A 507 -3.08 -33.76 -25.68
N LYS A 508 -2.76 -34.76 -24.84
CA LYS A 508 -2.01 -35.94 -25.27
C LYS A 508 -2.88 -36.81 -26.17
#